data_AF-A0A0G1WR34-F1
#
_entry.id   AF-A0A0G1WR34-F1
#
_cell.length_a   1.000
_cell.length_b   1.000
_cell.length_c   1.000
_cell.angle_alpha   90.00
_cell.angle_beta   90.00
_cell.angle_gamma   90.00
#
_symmetry.space_group_name_H-M   'P 1'
#
loop_
_entity.id
_entity.type
_entity.pdbx_description
1 polymer ?
#
loop_
_entity_poly.entity_id
_entity_poly.type
_entity_poly.pdbx_seq_one_letter_code
_entity_poly.pdbx_strand_id
1 'polypeptide(L)'
;MQNDEVLTLEEYLNLVRANPNLVKTAHKRVYDAIIKKGYKTVSAKDDPRLAKILGLKNGDPVTVYNLFENHYGLEREIENIVGYFRAASLGGESSRLFLFLVGPPGSGKSSIVRTLYWALHGEEIYHIDGCPIREEPLNAFPRAYRKELEEKHKIVLSEWADLCPVCRHRLKTEFNSD
;
A
#
# COMPACT_ATOMS: atom_id res chain seq x y z
N MET A 1 -7.34 -22.20 -11.07
CA MET A 1 -6.10 -21.97 -10.30
C MET A 1 -5.13 -21.37 -11.28
N GLN A 2 -4.75 -20.10 -11.11
CA GLN A 2 -3.63 -19.55 -11.88
C GLN A 2 -2.41 -20.39 -11.51
N ASN A 3 -1.70 -20.91 -12.52
CA ASN A 3 -0.39 -21.49 -12.28
C ASN A 3 0.52 -20.32 -11.95
N ASP A 4 0.78 -20.12 -10.67
CA ASP A 4 1.76 -19.13 -10.23
C ASP A 4 3.13 -19.60 -10.72
N GLU A 5 3.78 -18.79 -11.57
CA GLU A 5 5.12 -19.08 -12.07
C GLU A 5 6.09 -18.99 -10.90
N VAL A 6 6.80 -20.10 -10.62
CA VAL A 6 7.80 -20.14 -9.55
C VAL A 6 9.12 -19.67 -10.11
N LEU A 7 9.63 -18.59 -9.52
CA LEU A 7 10.93 -17.99 -9.84
C LEU A 7 11.93 -18.25 -8.71
N THR A 8 13.19 -18.34 -9.08
CA THR A 8 14.29 -18.25 -8.13
C THR A 8 14.44 -16.82 -7.59
N LEU A 9 15.09 -16.67 -6.43
CA LEU A 9 15.38 -15.35 -5.86
C LEU A 9 16.27 -14.49 -6.79
N GLU A 10 17.17 -15.14 -7.53
CA GLU A 10 18.02 -14.46 -8.51
C GLU A 10 17.22 -13.92 -9.71
N GLU A 11 16.30 -14.72 -10.26
CA GLU A 11 15.40 -14.26 -11.33
C GLU A 11 14.53 -13.10 -10.86
N TYR A 12 13.99 -13.19 -9.63
CA TYR A 12 13.23 -12.09 -9.05
C TYR A 12 14.08 -10.83 -8.88
N LEU A 13 15.33 -10.94 -8.42
CA LEU A 13 16.25 -9.80 -8.34
C LEU A 13 16.51 -9.16 -9.70
N ASN A 14 16.55 -9.94 -10.79
CA ASN A 14 16.68 -9.42 -12.14
C ASN A 14 15.42 -8.64 -12.58
N LEU A 15 14.23 -9.11 -12.20
CA LEU A 15 12.99 -8.36 -12.42
C LEU A 15 12.97 -7.04 -11.63
N VAL A 16 13.40 -7.06 -10.37
CA VAL A 16 13.50 -5.86 -9.53
C VAL A 16 14.51 -4.86 -10.09
N ARG A 17 15.63 -5.34 -10.65
CA ARG A 17 16.61 -4.48 -11.35
C ARG A 17 16.01 -3.80 -12.58
N ALA A 18 15.20 -4.52 -13.35
CA ALA A 18 14.52 -3.97 -14.53
C ALA A 18 13.39 -3.00 -14.15
N ASN A 19 12.66 -3.30 -13.07
CA ASN A 19 11.56 -2.49 -12.58
C ASN A 19 11.54 -2.41 -11.04
N PRO A 20 12.21 -1.40 -10.44
CA PRO A 20 12.21 -1.20 -8.99
C PRO A 20 10.82 -1.00 -8.38
N ASN A 21 9.82 -0.59 -9.17
CA ASN A 21 8.45 -0.41 -8.69
C ASN A 21 7.75 -1.72 -8.32
N LEU A 22 8.34 -2.88 -8.63
CA LEU A 22 7.82 -4.17 -8.18
C LEU A 22 7.90 -4.30 -6.65
N VAL A 23 8.91 -3.69 -6.02
CA VAL A 23 9.11 -3.72 -4.58
C VAL A 23 8.46 -2.49 -3.95
N LYS A 24 7.35 -2.71 -3.25
CA LYS A 24 6.61 -1.65 -2.55
C LYS A 24 6.03 -2.18 -1.25
N THR A 25 6.06 -1.32 -0.23
CA THR A 25 5.29 -1.57 1.00
C THR A 25 3.79 -1.60 0.70
N ALA A 26 3.02 -2.31 1.52
CA ALA A 26 1.56 -2.39 1.38
C ALA A 26 0.90 -0.99 1.35
N HIS A 27 1.35 -0.09 2.24
CA HIS A 27 0.87 1.29 2.30
C HIS A 27 1.15 2.06 1.00
N LYS A 28 2.35 1.88 0.43
CA LYS A 28 2.73 2.53 -0.83
C LYS A 28 1.90 2.02 -2.01
N ARG A 29 1.61 0.71 -2.08
CA ARG A 29 0.72 0.15 -3.12
C ARG A 29 -0.67 0.77 -3.05
N VAL A 30 -1.26 0.83 -1.85
CA VAL A 30 -2.58 1.45 -1.65
C VAL A 30 -2.57 2.91 -2.05
N TYR A 31 -1.58 3.69 -1.57
CA TYR A 31 -1.47 5.10 -1.91
C TYR A 31 -1.33 5.32 -3.42
N ASP A 32 -0.44 4.57 -4.08
CA ASP A 32 -0.22 4.68 -5.52
C ASP A 32 -1.49 4.32 -6.31
N ALA A 33 -2.22 3.27 -5.90
CA ALA A 33 -3.46 2.87 -6.53
C ALA A 33 -4.52 3.98 -6.47
N ILE A 34 -4.61 4.70 -5.34
CA ILE A 34 -5.51 5.84 -5.17
C ILE A 34 -5.09 6.99 -6.09
N ILE A 35 -3.83 7.41 -6.03
CA ILE A 35 -3.32 8.55 -6.79
C ILE A 35 -3.36 8.30 -8.30
N LYS A 36 -3.13 7.06 -8.75
CA LYS A 36 -3.19 6.66 -10.16
C LYS A 36 -4.55 6.93 -10.81
N LYS A 37 -5.65 6.94 -10.04
CA LYS A 37 -6.99 7.27 -10.55
C LYS A 37 -7.23 8.79 -10.68
N GLY A 38 -6.33 9.61 -10.16
CA GLY A 38 -6.43 11.06 -10.17
C GLY A 38 -7.25 11.61 -8.99
N TYR A 39 -7.07 12.90 -8.75
CA TYR A 39 -7.75 13.65 -7.70
C TYR A 39 -7.84 15.12 -8.09
N LYS A 40 -8.70 15.87 -7.41
CA LYS A 40 -8.84 17.32 -7.56
C LYS A 40 -8.96 17.97 -6.19
N THR A 41 -8.37 19.14 -6.04
CA THR A 41 -8.56 19.96 -4.84
C THR A 41 -9.72 20.92 -5.09
N VAL A 42 -10.68 20.95 -4.16
CA VAL A 42 -11.86 21.80 -4.22
C VAL A 42 -11.81 22.76 -3.04
N SER A 43 -11.95 24.06 -3.29
CA SER A 43 -12.10 25.07 -2.24
C SER A 43 -13.41 25.85 -2.41
N ALA A 44 -13.78 26.63 -1.39
CA ALA A 44 -14.94 27.55 -1.51
C ALA A 44 -14.72 28.68 -2.52
N LYS A 45 -13.47 28.94 -2.95
CA LYS A 45 -13.18 29.90 -4.02
C LYS A 45 -13.46 29.31 -5.40
N ASP A 46 -13.20 28.01 -5.57
CA ASP A 46 -13.32 27.33 -6.87
C ASP A 46 -14.76 26.86 -7.14
N ASP A 47 -15.44 26.33 -6.12
CA ASP A 47 -16.83 25.90 -6.21
C ASP A 47 -17.59 26.17 -4.90
N PRO A 48 -18.25 27.36 -4.78
CA PRO A 48 -19.02 27.73 -3.60
C PRO A 48 -20.17 26.77 -3.28
N ARG A 49 -20.76 26.09 -4.29
CA ARG A 49 -21.89 25.16 -4.08
C ARG A 49 -21.38 23.85 -3.50
N LEU A 50 -20.36 23.27 -4.11
CA LEU A 50 -19.75 22.03 -3.63
C LEU A 50 -19.14 22.22 -2.24
N ALA A 51 -18.46 23.35 -1.99
CA ALA A 51 -17.92 23.67 -0.68
C ALA A 51 -18.99 23.72 0.42
N LYS A 52 -20.19 24.23 0.10
CA LYS A 52 -21.33 24.25 1.02
C LYS A 52 -21.88 22.85 1.29
N ILE A 53 -21.98 21.99 0.27
CA ILE A 53 -22.41 20.59 0.41
C ILE A 53 -21.43 19.81 1.31
N LEU A 54 -20.12 20.06 1.14
CA LEU A 54 -19.05 19.42 1.90
C LEU A 54 -18.81 20.02 3.30
N GLY A 55 -19.63 20.99 3.71
CA GLY A 55 -19.50 21.64 5.02
C GLY A 55 -18.15 22.34 5.24
N LEU A 56 -17.53 22.89 4.18
CA LEU A 56 -16.28 23.63 4.29
C LEU A 56 -16.53 24.98 4.97
N LYS A 57 -16.25 25.07 6.28
CA LYS A 57 -16.67 26.21 7.11
C LYS A 57 -15.89 27.51 6.89
N ASN A 58 -14.72 27.51 6.23
CA ASN A 58 -13.90 28.72 6.05
C ASN A 58 -13.14 28.78 4.71
N GLY A 59 -13.56 28.01 3.71
CA GLY A 59 -12.84 27.92 2.44
C GLY A 59 -11.59 27.04 2.46
N ASP A 60 -11.39 26.25 3.53
CA ASP A 60 -10.37 25.21 3.57
C ASP A 60 -10.55 24.25 2.39
N PRO A 61 -9.49 24.00 1.60
CA PRO A 61 -9.58 23.07 0.49
C PRO A 61 -9.77 21.63 0.99
N VAL A 62 -10.48 20.82 0.20
CA VAL A 62 -10.58 19.37 0.38
C VAL A 62 -10.19 18.68 -0.92
N THR A 63 -9.42 17.61 -0.80
CA THR A 63 -9.01 16.79 -1.92
C THR A 63 -10.03 15.69 -2.18
N VAL A 64 -10.65 15.74 -3.36
CA VAL A 64 -11.60 14.74 -3.84
C VAL A 64 -10.85 13.77 -4.75
N TYR A 65 -10.90 12.48 -4.41
CA TYR A 65 -10.18 11.43 -5.12
C TYR A 65 -11.13 10.66 -6.05
N ASN A 66 -10.79 10.56 -7.33
CA ASN A 66 -11.65 9.96 -8.35
C ASN A 66 -11.98 8.48 -8.06
N LEU A 67 -11.06 7.75 -7.40
CA LEU A 67 -11.30 6.37 -6.99
C LEU A 67 -12.57 6.21 -6.13
N PHE A 68 -12.93 7.26 -5.38
CA PHE A 68 -14.06 7.26 -4.44
C PHE A 68 -15.23 8.12 -4.93
N GLU A 69 -15.39 8.30 -6.25
CA GLU A 69 -16.48 9.09 -6.84
C GLU A 69 -17.89 8.62 -6.46
N ASN A 70 -18.02 7.36 -6.02
CA ASN A 70 -19.27 6.75 -5.57
C ASN A 70 -19.51 6.87 -4.05
N HIS A 71 -18.60 7.55 -3.32
CA HIS A 71 -18.66 7.74 -1.86
C HIS A 71 -18.99 9.20 -1.54
N TYR A 72 -20.28 9.53 -1.59
CA TYR A 72 -20.75 10.89 -1.35
C TYR A 72 -20.76 11.27 0.13
N GLY A 73 -20.34 12.50 0.44
CA GLY A 73 -20.40 13.05 1.79
C GLY A 73 -19.34 12.49 2.75
N LEU A 74 -18.33 11.79 2.22
CA LEU A 74 -17.21 11.20 2.97
C LEU A 74 -15.86 11.77 2.53
N GLU A 75 -15.85 12.88 1.78
CA GLU A 75 -14.66 13.42 1.10
C GLU A 75 -13.56 13.78 2.10
N ARG A 76 -13.91 14.33 3.27
CA ARG A 76 -12.96 14.66 4.33
C ARG A 76 -12.39 13.40 5.01
N GLU A 77 -13.24 12.44 5.29
CA GLU A 77 -12.85 11.15 5.87
C GLU A 77 -11.93 10.39 4.92
N ILE A 78 -12.24 10.40 3.62
CA ILE A 78 -11.40 9.84 2.57
C ILE A 78 -10.08 10.59 2.50
N GLU A 79 -10.06 11.92 2.52
CA GLU A 79 -8.82 12.70 2.55
C GLU A 79 -7.92 12.33 3.74
N ASN A 80 -8.50 12.12 4.92
CA ASN A 80 -7.76 11.65 6.10
C ASN A 80 -7.19 10.23 5.92
N ILE A 81 -7.98 9.31 5.35
CA ILE A 81 -7.53 7.94 5.04
C ILE A 81 -6.37 7.97 4.03
N VAL A 82 -6.49 8.77 2.98
CA VAL A 82 -5.41 8.93 1.99
C VAL A 82 -4.19 9.58 2.63
N GLY A 83 -4.39 10.56 3.52
CA GLY A 83 -3.32 11.18 4.30
C GLY A 83 -2.55 10.17 5.15
N TYR A 84 -3.25 9.24 5.80
CA TYR A 84 -2.64 8.12 6.52
C TYR A 84 -1.77 7.26 5.59
N PHE A 85 -2.30 6.83 4.44
CA PHE A 85 -1.53 6.02 3.49
C PHE A 85 -0.35 6.78 2.89
N ARG A 86 -0.49 8.08 2.62
CA ARG A 86 0.60 8.95 2.17
C ARG A 86 1.73 8.96 3.20
N ALA A 87 1.42 9.24 4.47
CA ALA A 87 2.42 9.27 5.53
C ALA A 87 3.09 7.90 5.73
N ALA A 88 2.29 6.83 5.74
CA ALA A 88 2.80 5.46 5.88
C ALA A 88 3.64 5.00 4.68
N SER A 89 3.34 5.49 3.46
CA SER A 89 4.09 5.16 2.25
C SER A 89 5.52 5.72 2.24
N LEU A 90 5.76 6.78 3.03
CA LEU A 90 7.07 7.43 3.18
C LEU A 90 7.89 6.83 4.34
N GLY A 91 7.44 5.72 4.94
CA GLY A 91 8.13 5.10 6.08
C GLY A 91 7.96 5.86 7.41
N GLY A 92 7.04 6.83 7.48
CA GLY A 92 6.75 7.56 8.72
C GLY A 92 6.11 6.68 9.80
N GLU A 93 5.91 7.24 11.00
CA GLU A 93 5.33 6.52 12.15
C GLU A 93 3.96 5.91 11.86
N SER A 94 3.17 6.52 10.97
CA SER A 94 1.87 6.00 10.54
C SER A 94 1.93 4.58 9.96
N SER A 95 3.08 4.16 9.40
CA SER A 95 3.30 2.79 8.93
C SER A 95 3.26 1.74 10.06
N ARG A 96 3.29 2.17 11.32
CA ARG A 96 3.29 1.35 12.54
C ARG A 96 2.01 1.50 13.36
N LEU A 97 1.04 2.26 12.88
CA LEU A 97 -0.22 2.53 13.57
C LEU A 97 -1.37 1.77 12.90
N PHE A 98 -2.32 1.30 13.70
CA PHE A 98 -3.56 0.72 13.21
C PHE A 98 -4.51 1.81 12.70
N LEU A 99 -5.05 1.64 11.49
CA LEU A 99 -6.14 2.46 10.96
C LEU A 99 -7.49 1.82 11.33
N PHE A 100 -8.22 2.45 12.26
CA PHE A 100 -9.56 2.03 12.65
C PHE A 100 -10.63 2.88 11.95
N LEU A 101 -11.53 2.24 11.21
CA LEU A 101 -12.73 2.89 10.66
C LEU A 101 -13.89 2.72 11.64
N VAL A 102 -14.17 3.76 12.44
CA VAL A 102 -15.23 3.73 13.46
C VAL A 102 -16.45 4.53 12.98
N GLY A 103 -17.64 3.97 13.13
CA GLY A 103 -18.90 4.65 12.79
C GLY A 103 -20.11 3.73 12.89
N PRO A 104 -21.34 4.27 12.82
CA PRO A 104 -22.58 3.50 12.93
C PRO A 104 -22.73 2.46 11.80
N PRO A 105 -23.56 1.41 11.99
CA PRO A 105 -23.91 0.49 10.91
C PRO A 105 -24.41 1.24 9.67
N GLY A 106 -24.05 0.78 8.47
CA GLY A 106 -24.46 1.42 7.21
C GLY A 106 -23.64 2.65 6.77
N SER A 107 -22.68 3.13 7.56
CA SER A 107 -21.88 4.34 7.26
C SER A 107 -20.82 4.18 6.14
N GLY A 108 -20.95 3.19 5.25
CA GLY A 108 -20.05 3.03 4.11
C GLY A 108 -18.63 2.48 4.39
N LYS A 109 -18.26 2.14 5.63
CA LYS A 109 -16.91 1.63 5.99
C LYS A 109 -16.44 0.46 5.09
N SER A 110 -17.25 -0.59 4.99
CA SER A 110 -16.93 -1.75 4.16
C SER A 110 -16.90 -1.41 2.66
N SER A 111 -17.63 -0.38 2.24
CA SER A 111 -17.60 0.11 0.85
C SER A 111 -16.27 0.77 0.53
N ILE A 112 -15.73 1.59 1.44
CA ILE A 112 -14.39 2.19 1.29
C ILE A 112 -13.33 1.09 1.19
N VAL A 113 -13.35 0.12 2.12
CA VAL A 113 -12.38 -1.00 2.12
C VAL A 113 -12.48 -1.82 0.83
N ARG A 114 -13.70 -2.09 0.35
CA ARG A 114 -13.91 -2.80 -0.92
C ARG A 114 -13.39 -2.01 -2.12
N THR A 115 -13.52 -0.70 -2.11
CA THR A 115 -13.01 0.18 -3.18
C THR A 115 -11.49 0.15 -3.22
N LEU A 116 -10.83 0.21 -2.06
CA LEU A 116 -9.39 0.03 -1.93
C LEU A 116 -8.94 -1.36 -2.42
N TYR A 117 -9.67 -2.41 -2.04
CA TYR A 117 -9.40 -3.77 -2.51
C TYR A 117 -9.44 -3.85 -4.03
N TRP A 118 -10.50 -3.37 -4.68
CA TRP A 118 -10.60 -3.33 -6.15
C TRP A 118 -9.56 -2.45 -6.81
N ALA A 119 -9.10 -1.38 -6.16
CA ALA A 119 -8.03 -0.54 -6.68
C ALA A 119 -6.69 -1.28 -6.81
N LEU A 120 -6.47 -2.32 -5.99
CA LEU A 120 -5.28 -3.16 -6.03
C LEU A 120 -5.40 -4.36 -6.98
N HIS A 121 -6.58 -4.61 -7.57
CA HIS A 121 -6.72 -5.71 -8.52
C HIS A 121 -5.86 -5.47 -9.78
N GLY A 122 -5.11 -6.51 -10.16
CA GLY A 122 -4.21 -6.45 -11.32
C GLY A 122 -2.82 -5.89 -11.02
N GLU A 123 -2.51 -5.56 -9.76
CA GLU A 123 -1.12 -5.34 -9.35
C GLU A 123 -0.36 -6.66 -9.37
N GLU A 124 0.85 -6.65 -9.95
CA GLU A 124 1.79 -7.76 -9.86
C GLU A 124 2.42 -7.76 -8.46
N ILE A 125 2.23 -8.87 -7.74
CA ILE A 125 2.72 -9.07 -6.38
C ILE A 125 3.44 -10.40 -6.32
N TYR A 126 4.75 -10.34 -6.07
CA TYR A 126 5.58 -11.51 -5.83
C TYR A 126 5.60 -11.82 -4.34
N HIS A 127 5.63 -13.10 -4.00
CA HIS A 127 5.75 -13.54 -2.63
C HIS A 127 6.60 -14.80 -2.54
N ILE A 128 7.13 -15.08 -1.36
CA ILE A 128 7.81 -16.35 -1.10
C ILE A 128 6.82 -17.50 -1.31
N ASP A 129 7.19 -18.47 -2.14
CA ASP A 129 6.40 -19.67 -2.38
C ASP A 129 6.11 -20.39 -1.06
N GLY A 130 4.87 -20.86 -0.87
CA GLY A 130 4.43 -21.51 0.37
C GLY A 130 4.40 -20.61 1.63
N CYS A 131 4.57 -19.29 1.51
CA CYS A 131 4.43 -18.38 2.66
C CYS A 131 2.95 -18.15 3.01
N PRO A 132 2.52 -18.38 4.26
CA PRO A 132 1.12 -18.19 4.67
C PRO A 132 0.66 -16.74 4.66
N ILE A 133 1.60 -15.79 4.82
CA ILE A 133 1.32 -14.35 4.86
C ILE A 133 1.74 -13.62 3.58
N ARG A 134 2.21 -14.36 2.56
CA ARG A 134 2.66 -13.84 1.27
C ARG A 134 3.63 -12.67 1.41
N GLU A 135 4.72 -12.91 2.13
CA GLU A 135 5.74 -11.88 2.38
C GLU A 135 6.60 -11.59 1.14
N GLU A 136 7.15 -10.37 1.11
CA GLU A 136 8.08 -9.91 0.08
C GLU A 136 9.35 -10.79 0.02
N PRO A 137 9.73 -11.36 -1.15
CA PRO A 137 10.87 -12.27 -1.27
C PRO A 137 12.21 -11.69 -0.79
N LEU A 138 12.44 -10.39 -0.95
CA LEU A 138 13.67 -9.75 -0.48
C LEU A 138 13.84 -9.74 1.04
N ASN A 139 12.79 -10.08 1.80
CA ASN A 139 12.92 -10.30 3.24
C ASN A 139 13.72 -11.56 3.60
N ALA A 140 13.98 -12.45 2.64
CA ALA A 140 14.88 -13.59 2.84
C ALA A 140 16.33 -13.16 3.11
N PHE A 141 16.75 -12.00 2.58
CA PHE A 141 18.08 -11.47 2.84
C PHE A 141 18.25 -11.03 4.30
N PRO A 142 19.43 -11.24 4.90
CA PRO A 142 19.76 -10.67 6.21
C PRO A 142 19.59 -9.15 6.24
N ARG A 143 19.12 -8.61 7.37
CA ARG A 143 18.87 -7.16 7.53
C ARG A 143 20.06 -6.28 7.17
N ALA A 144 21.28 -6.73 7.46
CA ALA A 144 22.50 -6.02 7.12
C ALA A 144 22.68 -5.83 5.60
N TYR A 145 22.28 -6.83 4.80
CA TYR A 145 22.41 -6.80 3.34
C TYR A 145 21.27 -6.03 2.65
N ARG A 146 20.12 -5.88 3.32
CA ARG A 146 18.96 -5.17 2.75
C ARG A 146 19.24 -3.70 2.49
N LYS A 147 20.01 -3.02 3.34
CA LYS A 147 20.40 -1.63 3.10
C LYS A 147 21.19 -1.45 1.80
N GLU A 148 22.11 -2.38 1.53
CA GLU A 148 22.86 -2.40 0.28
C GLU A 148 21.93 -2.62 -0.93
N LEU A 149 20.95 -3.53 -0.80
CA LEU A 149 19.95 -3.77 -1.84
C LEU A 149 19.06 -2.54 -2.10
N GLU A 150 18.61 -1.84 -1.05
CA GLU A 150 17.82 -0.62 -1.16
C GLU A 150 18.57 0.47 -1.93
N GLU A 151 19.84 0.72 -1.57
CA GLU A 151 20.68 1.72 -2.24
C GLU A 151 20.98 1.33 -3.70
N LYS A 152 21.37 0.07 -3.92
CA LYS A 152 21.76 -0.44 -5.24
C LYS A 152 20.61 -0.50 -6.22
N HIS A 153 19.42 -0.89 -5.76
CA HIS A 153 18.26 -1.11 -6.61
C HIS A 153 17.20 0.01 -6.50
N LYS A 154 17.44 1.04 -5.67
CA LYS A 154 16.52 2.16 -5.43
C LYS A 154 15.12 1.69 -5.02
N ILE A 155 15.09 0.67 -4.18
CA ILE A 155 13.87 0.08 -3.63
C ILE A 155 13.72 0.46 -2.16
N VAL A 156 12.52 0.27 -1.62
CA VAL A 156 12.22 0.48 -0.20
C VAL A 156 11.70 -0.81 0.40
N LEU A 157 12.43 -1.31 1.40
CA LEU A 157 12.09 -2.48 2.20
C LEU A 157 11.68 -2.03 3.60
N SER A 158 10.99 -2.92 4.31
CA SER A 158 10.67 -2.66 5.71
C SER A 158 11.87 -2.98 6.60
N GLU A 159 12.36 -1.99 7.34
CA GLU A 159 13.47 -2.16 8.31
C GLU A 159 13.18 -3.22 9.40
N TRP A 160 11.90 -3.46 9.67
CA TRP A 160 11.41 -4.31 10.75
C TRP A 160 10.99 -5.70 10.28
N ALA A 161 10.90 -5.91 8.97
CA ALA A 161 10.44 -7.17 8.43
C ALA A 161 11.43 -8.29 8.78
N ASP A 162 10.92 -9.39 9.29
CA ASP A 162 11.64 -10.65 9.35
C ASP A 162 10.86 -11.70 8.61
N LEU A 163 11.57 -12.75 8.18
CA LEU A 163 10.92 -13.95 7.67
C LEU A 163 9.87 -14.45 8.66
N CYS A 164 8.69 -14.76 8.15
CA CYS A 164 7.65 -15.35 8.98
C CYS A 164 8.13 -16.69 9.58
N PRO A 165 7.54 -17.16 10.70
CA PRO A 165 8.00 -18.37 11.37
C PRO A 165 8.09 -19.59 10.46
N VAL A 166 7.15 -19.73 9.51
CA VAL A 166 7.11 -20.83 8.54
C VAL A 166 8.27 -20.72 7.54
N CYS A 167 8.43 -19.58 6.86
CA CYS A 167 9.52 -19.37 5.91
C CYS A 167 10.89 -19.50 6.57
N ARG A 168 11.04 -18.98 7.79
CA ARG A 168 12.29 -19.10 8.57
C ARG A 168 12.63 -20.55 8.92
N HIS A 169 11.62 -21.36 9.24
CA HIS A 169 11.82 -22.79 9.50
C HIS A 169 12.27 -23.50 8.22
N ARG A 170 11.54 -23.28 7.11
CA ARG A 170 11.86 -23.86 5.79
C ARG A 170 13.25 -23.49 5.30
N LEU A 171 13.62 -22.22 5.42
CA LEU A 171 14.97 -21.75 5.07
C LEU A 171 16.06 -22.58 5.77
N LYS A 172 15.84 -22.96 7.04
CA LYS A 172 16.79 -23.77 7.80
C LYS A 172 16.76 -25.26 7.44
N THR A 173 15.57 -25.83 7.26
CA THR A 173 15.40 -27.29 7.13
C THR A 173 15.44 -27.79 5.69
N GLU A 174 14.93 -27.01 4.75
CA GLU A 174 14.80 -27.38 3.33
C GLU A 174 15.92 -26.77 2.48
N PHE A 175 16.41 -25.58 2.85
CA PHE A 175 17.37 -24.80 2.06
C PHE A 175 18.73 -24.60 2.76
N ASN A 176 18.99 -25.25 3.90
CA ASN A 176 20.27 -25.18 4.62
C ASN A 176 20.78 -23.75 4.96
N SER A 177 19.87 -22.77 5.05
CA SER A 177 20.19 -21.34 5.23
C SER A 177 21.05 -20.71 4.12
N ASP A 178 20.95 -21.25 2.91
CA ASP A 178 21.38 -20.62 1.65
C ASP A 178 20.51 -19.37 1.34
#